data_AF-A0A973RYH4-F1
#
_entry.id   AF-A0A973RYH4-F1
#
_cell.length_a   1.000
_cell.length_b   1.000
_cell.length_c   1.000
_cell.angle_alpha   90.00
_cell.angle_beta   90.00
_cell.angle_gamma   90.00
#
_symmetry.space_group_name_H-M   'P 1'
#
loop_
_entity.id
_entity.type
_entity.pdbx_description
1 polymer ?
#
loop_
_entity_poly.entity_id
_entity_poly.type
_entity_poly.pdbx_seq_one_letter_code
_entity_poly.pdbx_strand_id
1 'polypeptide(L)'
;MTVTDIASRTYNHSWRLDPIIRSLLDTDFYKLLMLHMIRDDYPSQQVTFSVINRSRHVRLAEIIDEGELRAQLDHARTIRFTKKELIWLAGNTFYGKTHMFSADFIR
;
A
#
# COMPACT_ATOMS: atom_id res chain seq x y z
N MET A 1 -23.81 -2.57 -7.00
CA MET A 1 -22.50 -3.23 -6.92
C MET A 1 -21.64 -2.69 -8.06
N THR A 2 -20.49 -2.11 -7.76
CA THR A 2 -19.47 -1.84 -8.78
C THR A 2 -18.95 -3.19 -9.28
N VAL A 3 -19.46 -3.67 -10.42
CA VAL A 3 -18.91 -4.86 -11.08
C VAL A 3 -17.54 -4.44 -11.60
N THR A 4 -16.48 -5.05 -11.07
CA THR A 4 -15.14 -4.88 -11.62
C THR A 4 -15.17 -5.46 -13.03
N ASP A 5 -15.18 -4.60 -14.04
CA ASP A 5 -15.21 -5.02 -15.44
C ASP A 5 -13.84 -5.53 -15.86
N ILE A 6 -13.59 -6.81 -15.55
CA ILE A 6 -12.36 -7.49 -15.91
C ILE A 6 -12.22 -7.54 -17.43
N ALA A 7 -13.31 -7.81 -18.17
CA ALA A 7 -13.28 -7.96 -19.62
C ALA A 7 -12.77 -6.69 -20.32
N SER A 8 -13.27 -5.50 -19.93
CA SER A 8 -12.79 -4.23 -20.51
C SER A 8 -11.38 -3.86 -20.04
N ARG A 9 -10.96 -4.25 -18.82
CA ARG A 9 -9.59 -4.05 -18.34
C ARG A 9 -8.58 -4.92 -19.10
N THR A 10 -8.95 -6.14 -19.48
CA THR A 10 -8.10 -7.04 -20.26
C THR A 10 -8.07 -6.68 -21.75
N TYR A 11 -9.20 -6.28 -22.33
CA TYR A 11 -9.33 -5.95 -23.77
C TYR A 11 -8.71 -4.60 -24.15
N ASN A 12 -8.79 -3.60 -23.27
CA ASN A 12 -8.17 -2.29 -23.49
C ASN A 12 -6.66 -2.35 -23.18
N HIS A 13 -5.89 -3.01 -24.05
CA HIS A 13 -4.43 -3.04 -24.04
C HIS A 13 -3.76 -1.65 -24.25
N SER A 14 -4.54 -0.57 -24.27
CA SER A 14 -4.06 0.82 -24.36
C SER A 14 -3.55 1.36 -23.01
N TRP A 15 -3.68 0.61 -21.91
CA TRP A 15 -3.10 0.95 -20.61
C TRP A 15 -1.72 0.33 -20.48
N ARG A 16 -0.69 1.17 -20.33
CA ARG A 16 0.71 0.74 -20.17
C ARG A 16 0.96 -0.03 -18.86
N LEU A 17 0.10 0.19 -17.86
CA LEU A 17 0.01 -0.53 -16.57
C LEU A 17 -1.36 -0.23 -15.93
N ASP A 18 -2.06 -1.25 -15.42
CA ASP A 18 -3.26 -1.07 -14.59
C ASP A 18 -2.90 -1.27 -13.10
N PRO A 19 -2.79 -0.19 -12.31
CA PRO A 19 -2.20 -0.27 -10.97
C PRO A 19 -3.12 -0.99 -9.98
N ILE A 20 -2.54 -1.99 -9.30
CA ILE A 20 -3.20 -2.75 -8.22
C ILE A 20 -3.31 -1.87 -6.97
N ILE A 21 -2.17 -1.36 -6.49
CA ILE A 21 -2.12 -0.46 -5.33
C ILE A 21 -2.35 0.97 -5.83
N ARG A 22 -3.31 1.68 -5.23
CA ARG A 22 -3.71 3.03 -5.69
C ARG A 22 -3.43 4.14 -4.68
N SER A 23 -3.14 3.77 -3.44
CA SER A 23 -2.91 4.70 -2.33
C SER A 23 -2.01 4.07 -1.29
N LEU A 24 -1.25 4.88 -0.56
CA LEU A 24 -0.52 4.44 0.64
C LEU A 24 -1.47 4.12 1.82
N LEU A 25 -2.75 4.51 1.74
CA LEU A 25 -3.80 4.10 2.67
C LEU A 25 -4.42 2.74 2.32
N ASP A 26 -4.07 2.14 1.18
CA ASP A 26 -4.48 0.78 0.81
C ASP A 26 -3.63 -0.27 1.56
N THR A 27 -3.75 -0.24 2.89
CA THR A 27 -3.00 -1.05 3.84
C THR A 27 -3.79 -1.16 5.14
N ASP A 28 -3.41 -2.10 6.00
CA ASP A 28 -3.98 -2.19 7.34
C ASP A 28 -3.57 -0.99 8.21
N PHE A 29 -4.54 -0.43 8.95
CA PHE A 29 -4.34 0.77 9.77
C PHE A 29 -3.21 0.65 10.80
N TYR A 30 -2.99 -0.55 11.36
CA TYR A 30 -1.94 -0.77 12.35
C TYR A 30 -0.52 -0.50 11.79
N LYS A 31 -0.32 -0.59 10.46
CA LYS A 31 0.97 -0.25 9.84
C LYS A 31 1.33 1.22 10.04
N LEU A 32 0.34 2.12 10.00
CA LEU A 32 0.56 3.54 10.25
C LEU A 32 0.86 3.82 11.72
N LEU A 33 0.16 3.13 12.64
CA LEU A 33 0.44 3.21 14.07
C LEU A 33 1.85 2.72 14.41
N MET A 34 2.24 1.57 13.86
CA MET A 34 3.60 1.03 14.00
C MET A 34 4.64 1.98 13.39
N LEU A 35 4.38 2.54 12.20
CA LEU A 35 5.31 3.44 11.54
C LEU A 35 5.54 4.73 12.34
N HIS A 36 4.48 5.28 12.95
CA HIS A 36 4.59 6.44 13.84
C HIS A 36 5.50 6.13 15.03
N MET A 37 5.24 5.02 15.73
CA MET A 37 6.10 4.55 16.84
C MET A 37 7.55 4.31 16.39
N ILE A 38 7.76 3.64 15.25
CA ILE A 38 9.11 3.36 14.73
C ILE A 38 9.87 4.65 14.43
N ARG A 39 9.20 5.65 13.85
CA ARG A 39 9.84 6.94 13.53
C ARG A 39 10.25 7.70 14.79
N ASP A 40 9.48 7.59 15.87
CA ASP A 40 9.73 8.31 17.12
C ASP A 40 10.77 7.58 17.99
N ASP A 41 10.63 6.27 18.17
CA ASP A 41 11.42 5.49 19.12
C ASP A 41 12.64 4.79 18.49
N TYR A 42 12.60 4.47 17.19
CA TYR A 42 13.63 3.67 16.51
C TYR A 42 14.06 4.25 15.13
N PRO A 43 14.31 5.57 15.00
CA PRO A 43 14.52 6.21 13.70
C PRO A 43 15.76 5.73 12.93
N SER A 44 16.75 5.16 13.63
CA SER A 44 18.01 4.69 13.04
C SER A 44 18.06 3.17 12.82
N GLN A 45 17.04 2.43 13.26
CA GLN A 45 17.05 0.97 13.19
C GLN A 45 16.82 0.48 11.76
N GLN A 46 17.71 -0.37 11.27
CA GLN A 46 17.56 -1.04 9.98
C GLN A 46 16.96 -2.43 10.17
N VAL A 47 16.02 -2.78 9.30
CA VAL A 47 15.34 -4.08 9.28
C VAL A 47 15.17 -4.57 7.84
N THR A 48 14.97 -5.88 7.66
CA THR A 48 14.71 -6.49 6.35
C THR A 48 13.47 -7.37 6.43
N PHE A 49 12.58 -7.24 5.45
CA PHE A 49 11.38 -8.07 5.32
C PHE A 49 11.54 -9.06 4.17
N SER A 50 10.93 -10.24 4.29
CA SER A 50 10.89 -11.25 3.24
C SER A 50 9.48 -11.78 3.06
N VAL A 51 9.08 -11.97 1.80
CA VAL A 51 7.80 -12.62 1.44
C VAL A 51 8.06 -14.11 1.26
N ILE A 52 7.30 -14.95 1.97
CA ILE A 52 7.44 -16.41 1.93
C ILE A 52 6.08 -17.01 1.62
N ASN A 53 5.96 -17.68 0.46
CA ASN A 53 4.81 -18.54 0.19
C ASN A 53 4.93 -19.83 1.02
N ARG A 54 4.01 -20.05 1.95
CA ARG A 54 3.98 -21.24 2.81
C ARG A 54 3.24 -22.43 2.18
N SER A 55 2.54 -22.21 1.06
CA SER A 55 1.78 -23.23 0.34
C SER A 55 2.63 -23.90 -0.74
N ARG A 56 3.17 -25.09 -0.41
CA ARG A 56 4.11 -25.82 -1.30
C ARG A 56 3.53 -26.26 -2.64
N HIS A 57 2.21 -26.46 -2.71
CA HIS A 57 1.53 -26.91 -3.93
C HIS A 57 1.15 -25.75 -4.88
N VAL A 58 1.20 -24.50 -4.40
CA VAL A 58 0.91 -23.32 -5.23
C VAL A 58 2.22 -22.76 -5.76
N ARG A 59 2.45 -22.89 -7.07
CA ARG A 59 3.65 -22.40 -7.74
C ARG A 59 3.39 -20.99 -8.28
N LEU A 60 3.60 -19.97 -7.44
CA LEU A 60 3.33 -18.56 -7.79
C LEU A 60 4.01 -18.11 -9.09
N ALA A 61 5.21 -18.62 -9.38
CA ALA A 61 5.94 -18.31 -10.61
C ALA A 61 5.28 -18.85 -11.90
N GLU A 62 4.33 -19.76 -11.79
CA GLU A 62 3.53 -20.24 -12.93
C GLU A 62 2.20 -19.49 -13.08
N ILE A 63 1.85 -18.67 -12.08
CA ILE A 63 0.57 -17.96 -11.99
C ILE A 63 0.77 -16.46 -12.23
N ILE A 64 1.89 -15.92 -11.78
CA ILE A 64 2.20 -14.49 -11.80
C ILE A 64 3.41 -14.27 -12.70
N ASP A 65 3.24 -13.47 -13.74
CA ASP A 65 4.35 -13.02 -14.58
C ASP A 65 5.32 -12.14 -13.76
N GLU A 66 6.62 -12.43 -13.85
CA GLU A 66 7.64 -11.70 -13.09
C GLU A 66 7.76 -10.23 -13.55
N GLY A 67 7.61 -9.98 -14.85
CA GLY A 67 7.66 -8.63 -15.42
C GLY A 67 6.52 -7.75 -14.92
N GLU A 68 5.30 -8.29 -14.92
CA GLU A 68 4.13 -7.61 -14.35
C GLU A 68 4.27 -7.37 -12.85
N LEU A 69 4.76 -8.37 -12.10
CA LEU A 69 5.03 -8.23 -10.66
C LEU A 69 6.01 -7.07 -10.41
N ARG A 70 7.12 -7.02 -11.16
CA ARG A 70 8.10 -5.93 -11.05
C ARG A 70 7.49 -4.58 -11.38
N ALA A 71 6.71 -4.49 -12.46
CA ALA A 71 6.05 -3.24 -12.84
C ALA A 71 5.09 -2.70 -11.75
N GLN A 72 4.35 -3.59 -11.09
CA GLN A 72 3.47 -3.22 -9.97
C GLN A 72 4.26 -2.79 -8.73
N LEU A 73 5.35 -3.51 -8.39
CA LEU A 73 6.24 -3.13 -7.28
C LEU A 73 6.92 -1.78 -7.53
N ASP A 74 7.37 -1.52 -8.75
CA ASP A 74 7.96 -0.25 -9.14
C ASP A 74 6.93 0.88 -9.08
N HIS A 75 5.70 0.64 -9.57
CA HIS A 75 4.61 1.60 -9.43
C HIS A 75 4.33 1.94 -7.96
N ALA A 76 4.23 0.94 -7.08
CA ALA A 76 3.95 1.14 -5.66
C ALA A 76 4.95 2.10 -4.98
N ARG A 77 6.23 2.08 -5.40
CA ARG A 77 7.29 2.98 -4.89
C ARG A 77 7.09 4.44 -5.31
N THR A 78 6.30 4.69 -6.36
CA THR A 78 6.00 6.05 -6.86
C THR A 78 4.84 6.72 -6.12
N ILE A 79 3.99 5.95 -5.44
CA ILE A 79 2.78 6.46 -4.78
C ILE A 79 3.17 7.37 -3.63
N ARG A 80 2.42 8.47 -3.47
CA ARG A 80 2.53 9.43 -2.37
C ARG A 80 1.15 9.69 -1.79
N PHE A 81 1.10 10.10 -0.53
CA PHE A 81 -0.15 10.59 0.04
C PHE A 81 -0.64 11.81 -0.73
N THR A 82 -1.93 11.81 -1.04
CA THR A 82 -2.62 12.99 -1.55
C THR A 82 -2.94 13.95 -0.41
N LYS A 83 -3.16 15.22 -0.74
CA LYS A 83 -3.57 16.24 0.24
C LYS A 83 -4.85 15.83 1.01
N LYS A 84 -5.81 15.19 0.34
CA LYS A 84 -7.07 14.74 0.96
C LYS A 84 -6.83 13.63 1.99
N GLU A 85 -5.94 12.70 1.69
CA GLU A 85 -5.58 11.60 2.59
C GLU A 85 -4.85 12.11 3.83
N LEU A 86 -3.94 13.07 3.68
CA LEU A 86 -3.27 13.71 4.82
C LEU A 86 -4.24 14.49 5.71
N ILE A 87 -5.16 15.26 5.12
CA ILE A 87 -6.21 15.96 5.87
C ILE A 87 -7.09 14.97 6.64
N TRP A 88 -7.45 13.85 6.01
CA TRP A 88 -8.23 12.80 6.66
C TRP A 88 -7.47 12.16 7.82
N LEU A 89 -6.19 11.81 7.64
CA LEU A 89 -5.36 11.27 8.73
C LEU A 89 -5.18 12.25 9.89
N ALA A 90 -5.03 13.55 9.62
CA ALA A 90 -4.85 14.59 10.64
C ALA A 90 -6.13 14.88 11.45
N GLY A 91 -7.28 14.86 10.79
CA GLY A 91 -8.54 15.36 11.35
C GLY A 91 -9.50 14.26 11.82
N ASN A 92 -9.37 13.02 11.34
CA ASN A 92 -10.32 11.97 11.67
C ASN A 92 -10.11 11.44 13.11
N THR A 93 -11.19 10.96 13.72
CA THR A 93 -11.14 10.30 15.03
C THR A 93 -10.93 8.81 14.82
N PHE A 94 -9.89 8.26 15.44
CA PHE A 94 -9.58 6.83 15.41
C PHE A 94 -9.63 6.29 16.83
N TYR A 95 -10.31 5.17 17.04
CA TYR A 95 -10.43 4.54 18.38
C TYR A 95 -10.84 5.51 19.49
N GLY A 96 -11.74 6.46 19.19
CA GLY A 96 -12.20 7.48 20.14
C GLY A 96 -11.21 8.62 20.41
N LYS A 97 -10.04 8.64 19.76
CA LYS A 97 -9.02 9.67 19.89
C LYS A 97 -8.95 10.55 18.63
N THR A 98 -9.12 11.85 18.82
CA THR A 98 -8.83 12.87 17.81
C THR A 98 -7.32 13.07 17.68
N HIS A 99 -6.86 13.47 16.50
CA HIS A 99 -5.43 13.71 16.24
C HIS A 99 -4.54 12.52 16.64
N MET A 100 -4.92 11.33 16.17
CA MET A 100 -4.21 10.09 16.49
C MET A 100 -2.71 10.17 16.14
N PHE A 101 -2.41 10.82 15.02
CA PHE A 101 -1.05 11.02 14.51
C PHE A 101 -0.56 12.43 14.83
N SER A 102 0.73 12.54 15.19
CA SER A 102 1.34 13.84 15.45
C SER A 102 1.45 14.66 14.16
N ALA A 103 1.46 16.00 14.29
CA ALA A 103 1.65 16.88 13.14
C ALA A 103 2.99 16.63 12.43
N ASP A 104 4.03 16.25 13.18
CA ASP A 104 5.35 15.93 12.63
C ASP A 104 5.36 14.61 11.85
N PHE A 105 4.50 13.65 12.24
CA PHE A 105 4.29 12.42 11.49
C PHE A 105 3.60 12.65 10.15
N ILE A 106 2.61 13.55 10.10
CA ILE A 106 1.72 13.83 8.94
C ILE A 106 2.34 14.82 7.92
N ARG A 107 3.62 15.14 8.03
CA ARG A 107 4.31 16.08 7.12
C ARG A 107 4.50 15.52 5.71
#